data_AF-A0A2G8L8P5-F1
#
_entry.id   AF-A0A2G8L8P5-F1
#
_cell.length_a   1.000
_cell.length_b   1.000
_cell.length_c   1.000
_cell.angle_alpha   90.00
_cell.angle_beta   90.00
_cell.angle_gamma   90.00
#
_symmetry.space_group_name_H-M   'P 1'
#
loop_
_entity.id
_entity.type
_entity.pdbx_description
1 polymer ?
#
loop_
_entity_poly.entity_id
_entity_poly.type
_entity_poly.pdbx_seq_one_letter_code
_entity_poly.pdbx_strand_id
1 'polypeptide(L)'
;MFVSGLSDDETQQTYILYELQKQGMWNVFIDCFHEVDFPVRKRMIHVMNRNAEITITKTDMPYQQHNVEDFLTCCSSEMYPRGTLVFDGNFSVQFLTNLSLPNAERVVISKKKLEDNDILKIATYIAKKINVTIQFHNCAMNKLSQETITKLGNVVKRRMKFAIVYSTGDSWKNIDSQTIYNFEYGTCDKRKE
;
A
#
# COMPACT_ATOMS: atom_id res chain seq x y z
N MET A 1 27.20 -9.22 -13.59
CA MET A 1 26.69 -7.87 -13.32
C MET A 1 25.79 -8.00 -12.12
N PHE A 2 26.40 -7.90 -10.93
CA PHE A 2 25.67 -7.79 -9.68
C PHE A 2 24.99 -6.41 -9.66
N VAL A 3 23.95 -6.22 -8.86
CA VAL A 3 23.71 -4.88 -8.30
C VAL A 3 24.62 -4.71 -7.06
N SER A 4 25.88 -5.14 -7.15
CA SER A 4 26.91 -5.03 -6.09
C SER A 4 27.41 -3.59 -6.10
N GLY A 5 26.74 -2.72 -5.37
CA GLY A 5 27.19 -1.35 -5.17
C GLY A 5 27.15 -0.89 -3.72
N LEU A 6 26.59 -1.72 -2.82
CA LEU A 6 26.58 -1.42 -1.40
C LEU A 6 27.91 -1.88 -0.79
N SER A 7 28.55 -0.96 -0.09
CA SER A 7 29.80 -1.19 0.64
C SER A 7 29.65 -2.32 1.66
N ASP A 8 30.72 -3.05 1.97
CA ASP A 8 30.73 -4.02 3.07
C ASP A 8 30.62 -3.34 4.45
N ASP A 9 30.74 -2.01 4.51
CA ASP A 9 30.54 -1.23 5.72
C ASP A 9 29.04 -0.97 5.98
N GLU A 10 28.52 -1.55 7.06
CA GLU A 10 27.14 -1.34 7.55
C GLU A 10 26.76 0.14 7.68
N THR A 11 27.73 1.01 8.03
CA THR A 11 27.48 2.45 8.19
C THR A 11 27.15 3.09 6.86
N GLN A 12 27.95 2.80 5.83
CA GLN A 12 27.71 3.27 4.48
C GLN A 12 26.42 2.67 3.89
N GLN A 13 26.13 1.38 4.12
CA GLN A 13 24.86 0.76 3.70
C GLN A 13 23.65 1.47 4.32
N THR A 14 23.70 1.72 5.63
CA THR A 14 22.65 2.44 6.38
C THR A 14 22.45 3.84 5.80
N TYR A 15 23.55 4.56 5.51
CA TYR A 15 23.48 5.90 4.94
C TYR A 15 22.83 5.93 3.56
N ILE A 16 23.18 4.98 2.68
CA ILE A 16 22.59 4.88 1.34
C ILE A 16 21.08 4.62 1.44
N LEU A 17 20.66 3.65 2.27
CA LEU A 17 19.25 3.34 2.47
C LEU A 17 18.48 4.55 3.06
N TYR A 18 19.08 5.28 3.98
CA TYR A 18 18.48 6.49 4.55
C TYR A 18 18.23 7.58 3.48
N GLU A 19 19.21 7.82 2.60
CA GLU A 19 19.06 8.81 1.53
C GLU A 19 18.02 8.38 0.48
N LEU A 20 17.95 7.08 0.13
CA LEU A 20 16.92 6.56 -0.77
C LEU A 20 15.51 6.75 -0.19
N GLN A 21 15.34 6.50 1.11
CA GLN A 21 14.08 6.72 1.82
C GLN A 21 13.69 8.21 1.78
N LYS A 22 14.64 9.10 2.08
CA LYS A 22 14.41 10.56 2.10
C LYS A 22 14.02 11.11 0.73
N GLN A 23 14.55 10.53 -0.34
CA GLN A 23 14.21 10.89 -1.72
C GLN A 23 12.90 10.22 -2.21
N GLY A 24 12.27 9.38 -1.39
CA GLY A 24 11.05 8.65 -1.78
C GLY A 24 11.30 7.57 -2.85
N MET A 25 12.54 7.12 -3.02
CA MET A 25 12.95 6.15 -4.03
C MET A 25 12.66 4.71 -3.57
N TRP A 26 11.41 4.44 -3.19
CA TRP A 26 11.02 3.24 -2.47
C TRP A 26 11.32 1.92 -3.18
N ASN A 27 11.14 1.80 -4.50
CA ASN A 27 11.48 0.53 -5.18
C ASN A 27 12.99 0.23 -5.09
N VAL A 28 13.83 1.25 -5.31
CA VAL A 28 15.30 1.10 -5.20
C VAL A 28 15.70 0.83 -3.76
N PHE A 29 15.07 1.52 -2.80
CA PHE A 29 15.24 1.24 -1.38
C PHE A 29 14.92 -0.23 -1.06
N ILE A 30 13.80 -0.76 -1.55
CA ILE A 30 13.37 -2.13 -1.27
C ILE A 30 14.32 -3.15 -1.88
N ASP A 31 14.84 -2.89 -3.08
CA ASP A 31 15.86 -3.75 -3.70
C ASP A 31 17.14 -3.76 -2.87
N CYS A 32 17.67 -2.58 -2.52
CA CYS A 32 18.85 -2.47 -1.66
C CYS A 32 18.61 -3.07 -0.27
N PHE A 33 17.42 -2.91 0.31
CA PHE A 33 17.05 -3.48 1.60
C PHE A 33 17.11 -5.02 1.59
N HIS A 34 16.74 -5.63 0.47
CA HIS A 34 16.81 -7.09 0.29
C HIS A 34 18.25 -7.60 0.11
N GLU A 35 19.21 -6.74 -0.19
CA GLU A 35 20.61 -7.13 -0.39
C GLU A 35 21.50 -6.98 0.86
N VAL A 36 21.09 -6.15 1.83
CA VAL A 36 21.87 -5.94 3.06
C VAL A 36 21.58 -6.99 4.13
N ASP A 37 22.50 -7.09 5.10
CA ASP A 37 22.36 -8.02 6.22
C ASP A 37 21.26 -7.62 7.21
N PHE A 38 20.79 -8.60 7.98
CA PHE A 38 19.72 -8.43 8.95
C PHE A 38 19.91 -7.27 9.95
N PRO A 39 21.12 -7.01 10.51
CA PRO A 39 21.33 -5.87 11.42
C PRO A 39 21.02 -4.52 10.76
N VAL A 40 21.40 -4.35 9.49
CA VAL A 40 21.15 -3.14 8.72
C VAL A 40 19.66 -3.01 8.40
N ARG A 41 19.01 -4.10 7.95
CA ARG A 41 17.55 -4.13 7.72
C ARG A 41 16.79 -3.68 8.96
N LYS A 42 17.10 -4.28 10.11
CA LYS A 42 16.45 -3.96 11.38
C LYS A 42 16.65 -2.51 11.78
N ARG A 43 17.88 -1.99 11.66
CA ARG A 43 18.19 -0.59 11.92
C ARG A 43 17.35 0.33 11.02
N MET A 44 17.27 0.02 9.73
CA MET A 44 16.49 0.82 8.78
C MET A 44 14.99 0.85 9.07
N ILE A 45 14.39 -0.28 9.45
CA ILE A 45 12.98 -0.29 9.88
C ILE A 45 12.79 0.57 11.13
N HIS A 46 13.70 0.52 12.10
CA HIS A 46 13.57 1.26 13.36
C HIS A 46 13.71 2.78 13.20
N VAL A 47 14.56 3.24 12.28
CA VAL A 47 14.73 4.67 11.99
C VAL A 47 13.71 5.20 10.98
N MET A 48 12.88 4.33 10.40
CA MET A 48 11.83 4.73 9.48
C MET A 48 10.81 5.62 10.21
N ASN A 49 10.41 6.71 9.55
CA ASN A 49 9.35 7.56 10.09
C ASN A 49 8.09 6.71 10.30
N ARG A 50 7.55 6.73 11.52
CA ARG A 50 6.33 5.98 11.87
C ARG A 50 5.16 6.30 10.93
N ASN A 51 5.08 7.54 10.47
CA ASN A 51 4.03 8.01 9.58
C ASN A 51 4.50 8.04 8.11
N ALA A 52 5.54 7.29 7.76
CA ALA A 52 6.07 7.23 6.41
C ALA A 52 4.99 6.81 5.41
N GLU A 53 5.10 7.40 4.23
CA GLU A 53 4.36 7.03 3.05
C GLU A 53 5.27 6.19 2.15
N ILE A 54 4.91 4.91 1.97
CA ILE A 54 5.67 3.97 1.14
C ILE A 54 4.90 3.76 -0.16
N THR A 55 5.50 4.15 -1.28
CA THR A 55 4.91 3.99 -2.61
C THR A 55 5.60 2.87 -3.38
N ILE A 56 4.85 1.83 -3.70
CA ILE A 56 5.29 0.63 -4.40
C ILE A 56 4.74 0.70 -5.82
N THR A 57 5.62 0.74 -6.84
CA THR A 57 5.19 0.95 -8.25
C THR A 57 5.65 -0.09 -9.27
N LYS A 58 6.70 -0.87 -8.99
CA LYS A 58 7.35 -1.78 -9.97
C LYS A 58 7.07 -3.27 -9.75
N THR A 59 5.85 -3.61 -9.37
CA THR A 59 5.46 -4.98 -8.96
C THR A 59 5.02 -5.90 -10.10
N ASP A 60 5.33 -5.56 -11.35
CA ASP A 60 5.11 -6.41 -12.51
C ASP A 60 6.23 -7.46 -12.70
N MET A 61 7.40 -7.23 -12.09
CA MET A 61 8.53 -8.16 -12.12
C MET A 61 8.52 -9.13 -10.91
N PRO A 62 8.68 -10.46 -11.11
CA PRO A 62 8.70 -11.43 -10.00
C PRO A 62 9.78 -11.14 -8.94
N TYR A 63 10.94 -10.68 -9.36
CA TYR A 63 12.03 -10.29 -8.44
C TYR A 63 11.60 -9.15 -7.50
N GLN A 64 10.99 -8.09 -8.05
CA GLN A 64 10.49 -6.98 -7.22
C GLN A 64 9.37 -7.44 -6.28
N GLN A 65 8.48 -8.33 -6.76
CA GLN A 65 7.42 -8.89 -5.91
C GLN A 65 8.00 -9.59 -4.68
N HIS A 66 9.05 -10.41 -4.87
CA HIS A 66 9.74 -11.08 -3.78
C HIS A 66 10.36 -10.07 -2.79
N ASN A 67 11.08 -9.06 -3.30
CA ASN A 67 11.70 -8.04 -2.45
C ASN A 67 10.66 -7.24 -1.64
N VAL A 68 9.52 -6.91 -2.26
CA VAL A 68 8.40 -6.23 -1.59
C VAL A 68 7.77 -7.11 -0.52
N GLU A 69 7.61 -8.41 -0.78
CA GLU A 69 7.08 -9.37 0.21
C GLU A 69 8.00 -9.47 1.44
N ASP A 70 9.30 -9.60 1.22
CA ASP A 70 10.31 -9.64 2.28
C ASP A 70 10.31 -8.33 3.10
N PHE A 71 10.39 -7.19 2.42
CA PHE A 71 10.35 -5.88 3.06
C PHE A 71 9.09 -5.65 3.90
N LEU A 72 7.91 -5.97 3.36
CA LEU A 72 6.65 -5.80 4.08
C LEU A 72 6.52 -6.81 5.24
N THR A 73 7.13 -7.98 5.13
CA THR A 73 7.21 -8.95 6.23
C THR A 73 8.04 -8.39 7.39
N CYS A 74 9.22 -7.81 7.12
CA CYS A 74 10.02 -7.13 8.14
C CYS A 74 9.28 -5.94 8.77
N CYS A 75 8.62 -5.13 7.95
CA CYS A 75 7.77 -4.03 8.37
C CYS A 75 6.65 -4.50 9.33
N SER A 76 5.96 -5.58 8.96
CA SER A 76 4.87 -6.17 9.74
C SER A 76 5.35 -6.68 11.10
N SER A 77 6.51 -7.37 11.15
CA SER A 77 7.07 -7.87 12.42
C SER A 77 7.43 -6.76 13.40
N GLU A 78 7.85 -5.60 12.90
CA GLU A 78 8.23 -4.45 13.74
C GLU A 78 7.05 -3.47 13.95
N MET A 79 5.90 -3.69 13.30
CA MET A 79 4.72 -2.81 13.29
C MET A 79 4.97 -1.40 12.72
N TYR A 80 5.81 -1.30 11.68
CA TYR A 80 6.14 -0.07 10.94
C TYR A 80 5.92 -0.25 9.43
N PRO A 81 5.66 0.83 8.66
CA PRO A 81 5.18 2.11 9.15
C PRO A 81 3.70 2.00 9.57
N ARG A 82 3.25 2.95 10.38
CA ARG A 82 1.83 3.19 10.65
C ARG A 82 1.23 4.25 9.73
N GLY A 83 1.99 4.79 8.78
CA GLY A 83 1.53 5.80 7.84
C GLY A 83 0.71 5.23 6.68
N THR A 84 1.10 5.57 5.45
CA THR A 84 0.36 5.20 4.24
C THR A 84 1.15 4.19 3.39
N LEU A 85 0.49 3.12 2.96
CA LEU A 85 1.01 2.23 1.90
C LEU A 85 0.30 2.55 0.60
N VAL A 86 1.04 2.77 -0.48
CA VAL A 86 0.51 3.09 -1.79
C VAL A 86 0.96 2.01 -2.76
N PHE A 87 0.00 1.28 -3.33
CA PHE A 87 0.23 0.37 -4.45
C PHE A 87 -0.21 1.09 -5.72
N ASP A 88 0.76 1.57 -6.49
CA ASP A 88 0.51 2.33 -7.71
C ASP A 88 0.99 1.57 -8.95
N GLY A 89 0.23 1.64 -10.04
CA GLY A 89 0.56 0.94 -11.28
C GLY A 89 -0.01 -0.48 -11.36
N ASN A 90 0.69 -1.34 -12.11
CA ASN A 90 0.21 -2.68 -12.42
C ASN A 90 0.77 -3.72 -11.43
N PHE A 91 -0.13 -4.39 -10.72
CA PHE A 91 0.18 -5.54 -9.89
C PHE A 91 -0.90 -6.62 -10.03
N SER A 92 -0.58 -7.89 -9.76
CA SER A 92 -1.60 -8.93 -9.69
C SER A 92 -2.34 -8.85 -8.34
N VAL A 93 -3.65 -9.06 -8.35
CA VAL A 93 -4.44 -9.08 -7.09
C VAL A 93 -3.94 -10.18 -6.17
N GLN A 94 -3.57 -11.33 -6.74
CA GLN A 94 -3.00 -12.46 -6.00
C GLN A 94 -1.74 -12.06 -5.22
N PHE A 95 -0.81 -11.34 -5.86
CA PHE A 95 0.38 -10.82 -5.20
C PHE A 95 0.00 -9.95 -3.99
N LEU A 96 -0.86 -8.95 -4.19
CA LEU A 96 -1.28 -8.07 -3.10
C LEU A 96 -1.92 -8.85 -1.95
N THR A 97 -2.80 -9.82 -2.25
CA THR A 97 -3.50 -10.61 -1.23
C THR A 97 -2.63 -11.64 -0.52
N ASN A 98 -1.37 -11.82 -0.94
CA ASN A 98 -0.40 -12.69 -0.28
C ASN A 98 0.52 -11.93 0.68
N LEU A 99 0.53 -10.60 0.63
CA LEU A 99 1.48 -9.79 1.41
C LEU A 99 1.23 -9.90 2.93
N SER A 100 2.27 -9.59 3.69
CA SER A 100 2.16 -9.32 5.13
C SER A 100 2.07 -7.81 5.33
N LEU A 101 0.86 -7.27 5.47
CA LEU A 101 0.69 -5.82 5.63
C LEU A 101 1.03 -5.36 7.06
N PRO A 102 1.89 -4.35 7.25
CA PRO A 102 2.05 -3.68 8.54
C PRO A 102 0.78 -2.91 8.92
N ASN A 103 0.67 -2.52 10.19
CA ASN A 103 -0.48 -1.81 10.74
C ASN A 103 -0.51 -0.32 10.32
N ALA A 104 -0.60 -0.09 9.02
CA ALA A 104 -0.74 1.22 8.38
C ALA A 104 -2.04 1.91 8.83
N GLU A 105 -2.13 3.23 8.66
CA GLU A 105 -3.37 4.00 8.85
C GLU A 105 -4.22 4.02 7.58
N ARG A 106 -3.54 3.99 6.43
CA ARG A 106 -4.17 4.06 5.11
C ARG A 106 -3.48 3.17 4.10
N VAL A 107 -4.27 2.50 3.27
CA VAL A 107 -3.80 1.80 2.07
C VAL A 107 -4.43 2.44 0.84
N VAL A 108 -3.60 2.88 -0.09
CA VAL A 108 -4.01 3.47 -1.37
C VAL A 108 -3.78 2.44 -2.47
N ILE A 109 -4.81 2.20 -3.25
CA ILE A 109 -4.79 1.34 -4.43
C ILE A 109 -5.00 2.23 -5.65
N SER A 110 -3.93 2.48 -6.39
CA SER A 110 -3.91 3.27 -7.61
C SER A 110 -3.66 2.35 -8.80
N LYS A 111 -4.71 1.70 -9.30
CA LYS A 111 -4.64 0.80 -10.46
C LYS A 111 -5.80 1.07 -11.40
N LYS A 112 -5.47 1.57 -12.60
CA LYS A 112 -6.46 2.01 -13.61
C LYS A 112 -7.42 0.91 -14.05
N LYS A 113 -6.99 -0.36 -14.02
CA LYS A 113 -7.79 -1.52 -14.46
C LYS A 113 -7.96 -2.50 -13.31
N LEU A 114 -9.01 -2.31 -12.51
CA LEU A 114 -9.50 -3.29 -11.54
C LEU A 114 -10.92 -3.68 -11.91
N GLU A 115 -11.18 -4.98 -11.92
CA GLU A 115 -12.53 -5.50 -12.10
C GLU A 115 -13.31 -5.44 -10.78
N ASP A 116 -14.64 -5.59 -10.88
CA ASP A 116 -15.56 -5.57 -9.73
C ASP A 116 -15.14 -6.58 -8.64
N ASN A 117 -14.81 -7.81 -9.05
CA ASN A 117 -14.36 -8.86 -8.15
C ASN A 117 -12.98 -8.58 -7.53
N ASP A 118 -12.10 -7.87 -8.24
CA ASP A 118 -10.78 -7.52 -7.73
C ASP A 118 -10.88 -6.53 -6.57
N ILE A 119 -11.72 -5.51 -6.72
CA ILE A 119 -11.99 -4.51 -5.68
C ILE A 119 -12.52 -5.19 -4.42
N LEU A 120 -13.47 -6.13 -4.58
CA LEU A 120 -14.01 -6.91 -3.48
C LEU A 120 -12.94 -7.77 -2.77
N LYS A 121 -12.09 -8.47 -3.54
CA LYS A 121 -11.00 -9.30 -3.00
C LYS A 121 -10.01 -8.47 -2.20
N ILE A 122 -9.54 -7.35 -2.77
CA ILE A 122 -8.59 -6.44 -2.13
C ILE A 122 -9.18 -5.90 -0.83
N ALA A 123 -10.38 -5.35 -0.88
CA ALA A 123 -11.03 -4.76 0.30
C ALA A 123 -11.25 -5.79 1.41
N THR A 124 -11.73 -6.99 1.04
CA THR A 124 -11.96 -8.08 2.00
C THR A 124 -10.65 -8.56 2.64
N TYR A 125 -9.59 -8.70 1.85
CA TYR A 125 -8.28 -9.11 2.34
C TYR A 125 -7.70 -8.08 3.32
N ILE A 126 -7.66 -6.79 2.94
CA ILE A 126 -7.14 -5.74 3.80
C ILE A 126 -7.97 -5.65 5.08
N ALA A 127 -9.31 -5.67 5.02
CA ALA A 127 -10.18 -5.66 6.20
C ALA A 127 -10.00 -6.86 7.15
N LYS A 128 -9.45 -7.98 6.66
CA LYS A 128 -9.08 -9.14 7.48
C LYS A 128 -7.72 -8.94 8.15
N LYS A 129 -6.78 -8.28 7.48
CA LYS A 129 -5.40 -8.11 7.95
C LYS A 129 -5.24 -6.90 8.86
N ILE A 130 -5.79 -5.75 8.48
CA ILE A 130 -5.60 -4.46 9.16
C ILE A 130 -6.90 -3.64 9.13
N ASN A 131 -7.20 -2.92 10.21
CA ASN A 131 -8.44 -2.15 10.35
C ASN A 131 -8.20 -0.67 10.00
N VAL A 132 -8.20 -0.37 8.69
CA VAL A 132 -7.64 0.87 8.10
C VAL A 132 -8.56 1.49 7.05
N THR A 133 -8.27 2.73 6.66
CA THR A 133 -8.90 3.33 5.48
C THR A 133 -8.27 2.78 4.20
N ILE A 134 -9.07 2.23 3.29
CA ILE A 134 -8.66 1.91 1.93
C ILE A 134 -9.12 3.03 1.00
N GLN A 135 -8.21 3.54 0.19
CA GLN A 135 -8.50 4.51 -0.85
C GLN A 135 -8.29 3.87 -2.22
N PHE A 136 -9.34 3.73 -3.02
CA PHE A 136 -9.23 3.37 -4.43
C PHE A 136 -9.09 4.66 -5.26
N HIS A 137 -7.92 4.87 -5.84
CA HIS A 137 -7.60 6.07 -6.63
C HIS A 137 -7.63 5.76 -8.13
N ASN A 138 -8.40 6.55 -8.89
CA ASN A 138 -8.59 6.37 -10.34
C ASN A 138 -9.09 4.95 -10.73
N CYS A 139 -9.75 4.25 -9.82
CA CYS A 139 -10.38 2.94 -10.07
C CYS A 139 -11.82 3.11 -10.57
N ALA A 140 -12.37 2.13 -11.29
CA ALA A 140 -13.73 2.18 -11.85
C ALA A 140 -14.83 1.87 -10.80
N MET A 141 -14.83 2.55 -9.65
CA MET A 141 -15.77 2.33 -8.54
C MET A 141 -17.24 2.63 -8.88
N ASN A 142 -17.49 3.40 -9.95
CA ASN A 142 -18.83 3.73 -10.42
C ASN A 142 -19.49 2.61 -11.27
N LYS A 143 -18.78 1.51 -11.51
CA LYS A 143 -19.27 0.36 -12.30
C LYS A 143 -19.46 -0.90 -11.46
N LEU A 144 -19.40 -0.79 -10.14
CA LEU A 144 -19.57 -1.94 -9.25
C LEU A 144 -20.98 -2.51 -9.38
N SER A 145 -21.10 -3.84 -9.33
CA SER A 145 -22.41 -4.48 -9.27
C SER A 145 -23.08 -4.23 -7.91
N GLN A 146 -24.41 -4.29 -7.86
CA GLN A 146 -25.15 -4.16 -6.60
C GLN A 146 -24.76 -5.24 -5.59
N GLU A 147 -24.40 -6.43 -6.07
CA GLU A 147 -23.88 -7.52 -5.24
C GLU A 147 -22.56 -7.12 -4.56
N THR A 148 -21.61 -6.58 -5.32
CA THR A 148 -20.32 -6.13 -4.77
C THR A 148 -20.50 -4.97 -3.80
N ILE A 149 -21.34 -3.98 -4.13
CA ILE A 149 -21.67 -2.86 -3.23
C ILE A 149 -22.19 -3.38 -1.89
N THR A 150 -23.15 -4.32 -1.92
CA THR A 150 -23.74 -4.91 -0.72
C THR A 150 -22.69 -5.64 0.13
N LYS A 151 -21.81 -6.42 -0.52
CA LYS A 151 -20.73 -7.14 0.19
C LYS A 151 -19.72 -6.18 0.81
N LEU A 152 -19.31 -5.14 0.10
CA LEU A 152 -18.40 -4.11 0.63
C LEU A 152 -19.02 -3.34 1.80
N GLY A 153 -20.30 -2.97 1.70
CA GLY A 153 -21.03 -2.33 2.79
C GLY A 153 -21.06 -3.19 4.06
N ASN A 154 -21.24 -4.51 3.91
CA ASN A 154 -21.16 -5.45 5.03
C ASN A 154 -19.76 -5.54 5.65
N VAL A 155 -18.70 -5.44 4.85
CA VAL A 155 -17.31 -5.41 5.35
C VAL A 155 -17.07 -4.16 6.20
N VAL A 156 -17.49 -2.99 5.70
CA VAL A 156 -17.38 -1.70 6.40
C VAL A 156 -18.17 -1.70 7.70
N LYS A 157 -19.45 -2.10 7.68
CA LYS A 157 -20.31 -2.14 8.88
C LYS A 157 -19.75 -3.00 10.02
N ARG A 158 -19.01 -4.07 9.69
CA ARG A 158 -18.43 -5.00 10.69
C ARG A 158 -17.13 -4.50 11.30
N ARG A 159 -16.53 -3.41 10.80
CA ARG A 159 -15.18 -2.96 11.16
C ARG A 159 -15.16 -1.46 11.42
N MET A 160 -15.21 -1.05 12.69
CA MET A 160 -15.39 0.36 13.10
C MET A 160 -14.36 1.37 12.54
N LYS A 161 -13.13 0.95 12.18
CA LYS A 161 -12.10 1.86 11.62
C LYS A 161 -11.83 1.62 10.13
N PHE A 162 -12.57 0.70 9.52
CA PHE A 162 -12.42 0.38 8.12
C PHE A 162 -13.33 1.25 7.28
N ALA A 163 -12.74 2.06 6.41
CA ALA A 163 -13.48 2.91 5.48
C ALA A 163 -12.98 2.63 4.07
N ILE A 164 -13.88 2.71 3.08
CA ILE A 164 -13.51 2.66 1.67
C ILE A 164 -13.82 4.04 1.08
N VAL A 165 -12.77 4.67 0.55
CA VAL A 165 -12.83 5.99 -0.08
C VAL A 165 -12.46 5.85 -1.54
N TYR A 166 -13.12 6.63 -2.38
CA TYR A 166 -12.81 6.77 -3.79
C TYR A 166 -12.21 8.15 -4.06
N SER A 167 -11.24 8.24 -4.97
CA SER A 167 -10.67 9.54 -5.38
C SER A 167 -10.27 9.50 -6.85
N THR A 168 -10.25 10.68 -7.49
CA THR A 168 -9.79 10.84 -8.87
C THR A 168 -8.85 12.04 -9.01
N GLY A 169 -8.15 12.11 -10.14
CA GLY A 169 -7.26 13.22 -10.50
C GLY A 169 -5.80 12.79 -10.58
N ASP A 170 -4.90 13.79 -10.57
CA ASP A 170 -3.46 13.58 -10.78
C ASP A 170 -2.75 13.07 -9.53
N SER A 171 -3.37 13.20 -8.35
CA SER A 171 -2.80 12.75 -7.10
C SER A 171 -3.86 12.21 -6.16
N TRP A 172 -3.56 11.04 -5.58
CA TRP A 172 -4.32 10.45 -4.48
C TRP A 172 -4.19 11.25 -3.18
N LYS A 173 -3.19 12.14 -3.07
CA LYS A 173 -3.00 13.02 -1.91
C LYS A 173 -4.04 14.12 -1.83
N ASN A 174 -4.70 14.44 -2.94
CA ASN A 174 -5.70 15.49 -2.94
C ASN A 174 -6.96 15.01 -2.19
N ILE A 175 -7.23 15.65 -1.05
CA ILE A 175 -8.36 15.30 -0.17
C ILE A 175 -9.66 15.86 -0.74
N ASP A 176 -9.61 16.96 -1.50
CA ASP A 176 -10.77 17.65 -2.06
C ASP A 176 -11.48 16.81 -3.15
N SER A 177 -10.79 15.83 -3.73
CA SER A 177 -11.37 14.86 -4.67
C SER A 177 -11.84 13.56 -4.02
N GLN A 178 -11.65 13.41 -2.70
CA GLN A 178 -12.08 12.21 -1.98
C GLN A 178 -13.60 12.19 -1.86
N THR A 179 -14.17 11.11 -2.36
CA THR A 179 -15.59 10.81 -2.28
C THR A 179 -15.74 9.58 -1.41
N ILE A 180 -16.43 9.68 -0.28
CA ILE A 180 -16.74 8.50 0.52
C ILE A 180 -17.80 7.71 -0.24
N TYR A 181 -17.52 6.44 -0.51
CA TYR A 181 -18.49 5.60 -1.19
C TYR A 181 -19.63 5.30 -0.21
N ASN A 182 -20.82 5.79 -0.52
CA ASN A 182 -21.99 5.53 0.29
C ASN A 182 -22.55 4.16 -0.08
N PHE A 183 -22.19 3.15 0.71
CA PHE A 183 -22.64 1.77 0.48
C PHE A 183 -24.14 1.55 0.75
N GLU A 184 -24.82 2.50 1.41
CA GLU A 184 -26.26 2.42 1.64
C GLU A 184 -27.06 2.77 0.38
N TYR A 185 -26.57 3.73 -0.40
CA TYR A 185 -27.21 4.17 -1.65
C TYR A 185 -26.49 3.72 -2.92
N GLY A 186 -25.31 3.12 -2.81
CA GLY A 186 -24.48 2.73 -3.96
C GLY A 186 -23.94 3.92 -4.76
N THR A 187 -23.87 5.10 -4.14
CA THR A 187 -23.46 6.35 -4.77
C THR A 187 -22.17 6.89 -4.17
N CYS A 188 -21.40 7.63 -4.97
CA CYS A 188 -20.28 8.41 -4.47
C CYS A 188 -20.81 9.78 -4.01
N ASP A 189 -20.95 10.00 -2.69
CA ASP A 189 -21.35 11.31 -2.16
C ASP A 189 -20.14 12.23 -2.05
N LYS A 190 -20.08 13.24 -2.92
CA LYS A 190 -19.13 14.34 -2.76
C LYS A 190 -19.56 15.13 -1.54
N ARG A 191 -18.72 15.14 -0.49
CA ARG A 191 -18.86 16.19 0.52
C ARG A 191 -18.60 17.52 -0.20
N LYS A 192 -19.62 18.38 -0.26
CA LYS A 192 -19.37 19.81 -0.20
C LYS A 192 -19.12 20.10 1.27
N GLU A 193 -17.94 20.63 1.59
CA GLU A 193 -17.76 21.34 2.87
C GLU A 193 -18.80 22.44 3.02
#